data_AF-A0A2H4SAL4-F1
#
_entry.id   AF-A0A2H4SAL4-F1
#
_cell.length_a   1.000
_cell.length_b   1.000
_cell.length_c   1.000
_cell.angle_alpha   90.00
_cell.angle_beta   90.00
_cell.angle_gamma   90.00
#
_symmetry.space_group_name_H-M   'P 1'
#
loop_
_entity.id
_entity.type
_entity.pdbx_description
1 polymer ?
#
loop_
_entity_poly.entity_id
_entity_poly.type
_entity_poly.pdbx_seq_one_letter_code
_entity_poly.pdbx_strand_id
1 'polypeptide(L)'
;MTEQHSEISAATEDCLKSFEEALELASDFKKDLDSITCAQLLHQKIRFEEWFSKTGARGTGKSSLDSKIRAHPTCCDEHRNKVLRLVGLITENLVRYTKIVGGEETPRDKYLGEFEPPEGAEVEQIMNLCNNEITSLVKLTALFKES
;
A
#
# COMPACT_ATOMS: atom_id res chain seq x y z
N MET A 1 -2.95 -5.20 30.52
CA MET A 1 -2.28 -5.91 29.41
C MET A 1 -2.47 -5.05 28.18
N THR A 2 -1.41 -4.45 27.66
CA THR A 2 -1.45 -3.74 26.38
C THR A 2 -1.66 -4.79 25.30
N GLU A 3 -2.78 -4.73 24.58
CA GLU A 3 -3.00 -5.58 23.41
C GLU A 3 -1.89 -5.29 22.40
N GLN A 4 -0.95 -6.24 22.24
CA GLN A 4 0.04 -6.14 21.18
C GLN A 4 -0.70 -6.30 19.85
N HIS A 5 -0.74 -5.21 19.08
CA HIS A 5 -1.11 -5.27 17.68
C HIS A 5 -0.22 -6.30 16.98
N SER A 6 -0.82 -7.14 16.14
CA SER A 6 -0.05 -8.07 15.31
C SER A 6 0.88 -7.29 14.37
N GLU A 7 2.01 -7.86 13.96
CA GLU A 7 2.94 -7.18 13.02
C GLU A 7 2.23 -6.74 11.73
N ILE A 8 1.26 -7.54 11.26
CA ILE A 8 0.42 -7.17 10.11
C ILE A 8 -0.39 -5.91 10.42
N SER A 9 -1.01 -5.82 11.60
CA SER A 9 -1.78 -4.63 12.01
C SER A 9 -0.91 -3.37 12.02
N ALA A 10 0.30 -3.45 12.61
CA ALA A 10 1.22 -2.32 12.66
C ALA A 10 1.64 -1.88 11.24
N ALA A 11 2.08 -2.83 10.40
CA ALA A 11 2.47 -2.53 9.01
C ALA A 11 1.33 -1.91 8.20
N THR A 12 0.09 -2.36 8.40
CA THR A 12 -1.07 -1.80 7.71
C THR A 12 -1.44 -0.40 8.18
N GLU A 13 -1.27 -0.09 9.47
CA GLU A 13 -1.49 1.26 9.99
C GLU A 13 -0.44 2.25 9.46
N ASP A 14 0.82 1.82 9.37
CA ASP A 14 1.87 2.65 8.77
C ASP A 14 1.63 2.87 7.26
N CYS A 15 1.18 1.84 6.54
CA CYS A 15 0.77 1.99 5.14
C CYS A 15 -0.39 2.98 4.95
N LEU A 16 -1.36 3.01 5.87
CA LEU A 16 -2.47 3.98 5.84
C LEU A 16 -1.99 5.42 6.02
N LYS A 17 -1.03 5.64 6.93
CA LYS A 17 -0.40 6.97 7.10
C LYS A 17 0.31 7.41 5.83
N SER A 18 1.04 6.52 5.17
CA SER A 18 1.69 6.85 3.89
C SER A 18 0.69 7.18 2.78
N PHE A 19 -0.51 6.58 2.78
CA PHE A 19 -1.59 7.00 1.88
C PHE A 19 -2.09 8.41 2.20
N GLU A 20 -2.19 8.77 3.49
CA GLU A 20 -2.62 10.09 3.94
C GLU A 20 -1.61 11.18 3.56
N GLU A 21 -0.32 10.93 3.79
CA GLU A 21 0.78 11.82 3.38
C GLU A 21 0.81 12.01 1.85
N ALA A 22 0.65 10.92 1.08
CA ALA A 22 0.58 10.99 -0.38
C ALA A 22 -0.63 11.79 -0.86
N LEU A 23 -1.79 11.65 -0.21
CA LEU A 23 -3.00 12.40 -0.54
C LEU A 23 -2.89 13.89 -0.18
N GLU A 24 -2.28 14.21 0.96
CA GLU A 24 -2.04 15.59 1.38
C GLU A 24 -1.16 16.30 0.36
N LEU A 25 -0.03 15.70 -0.02
CA LEU A 25 0.84 16.24 -1.06
C LEU A 25 0.15 16.33 -2.43
N ALA A 26 -0.61 15.31 -2.83
CA ALA A 26 -1.38 15.35 -4.08
C ALA A 26 -2.43 16.47 -4.07
N SER A 27 -3.00 16.77 -2.90
CA SER A 27 -4.00 17.82 -2.72
C SER A 27 -3.41 19.22 -2.68
N ASP A 28 -2.21 19.38 -2.11
CA ASP A 28 -1.45 20.64 -2.07
C ASP A 28 -0.84 20.98 -3.43
N PHE A 29 -0.53 19.97 -4.25
CA PHE A 29 -0.06 20.15 -5.64
C PHE A 29 -1.14 20.67 -6.60
N LYS A 30 -2.36 20.96 -6.12
CA LYS A 30 -3.46 21.59 -6.86
C LYS A 30 -3.18 23.05 -7.22
N LYS A 31 -2.21 23.26 -8.10
CA LYS A 31 -2.34 24.28 -9.15
C LYS A 31 -2.46 23.66 -10.53
N ASP A 32 -1.78 22.55 -10.87
CA ASP A 32 -1.82 22.05 -12.25
C ASP A 32 -1.65 20.51 -12.47
N LEU A 33 -1.34 19.67 -11.46
CA LEU A 33 -1.33 18.21 -11.68
C LEU A 33 -2.72 17.58 -11.53
N ASP A 34 -3.08 16.80 -12.56
CA ASP A 34 -4.39 16.23 -12.84
C ASP A 34 -5.15 15.65 -11.64
N SER A 35 -6.42 16.05 -11.53
CA SER A 35 -7.51 15.46 -10.73
C SER A 35 -7.51 13.92 -10.73
N ILE A 36 -6.99 13.31 -11.81
CA ILE A 36 -6.92 11.87 -12.04
C ILE A 36 -5.99 11.17 -11.05
N THR A 37 -4.78 11.67 -10.79
CA THR A 37 -3.81 11.00 -9.90
C THR A 37 -4.29 11.01 -8.46
N CYS A 38 -4.82 12.14 -8.00
CA CYS A 38 -5.43 12.25 -6.66
C CYS A 38 -6.64 11.31 -6.52
N ALA A 39 -7.48 11.20 -7.55
CA ALA A 39 -8.61 10.28 -7.56
C ALA A 39 -8.15 8.80 -7.56
N GLN A 40 -7.08 8.46 -8.28
CA GLN A 40 -6.48 7.13 -8.27
C GLN A 40 -5.91 6.78 -6.90
N LEU A 41 -5.14 7.67 -6.27
CA LEU A 41 -4.63 7.50 -4.90
C LEU A 41 -5.76 7.25 -3.91
N LEU A 42 -6.80 8.09 -3.96
CA LEU A 42 -7.95 7.96 -3.07
C LEU A 42 -8.67 6.62 -3.28
N HIS A 43 -8.86 6.22 -4.54
CA HIS A 43 -9.46 4.93 -4.86
C HIS A 43 -8.63 3.76 -4.33
N GLN A 44 -7.29 3.80 -4.43
CA GLN A 44 -6.44 2.75 -3.87
C GLN A 44 -6.46 2.74 -2.34
N LYS A 45 -6.48 3.92 -1.68
CA LYS A 45 -6.65 4.02 -0.21
C LYS A 45 -7.94 3.34 0.23
N ILE A 46 -9.08 3.68 -0.40
CA ILE A 46 -10.38 3.09 -0.08
C ILE A 46 -10.35 1.57 -0.23
N ARG A 47 -9.78 1.05 -1.32
CA ARG A 47 -9.66 -0.41 -1.53
C ARG A 47 -8.80 -1.07 -0.46
N PHE A 48 -7.72 -0.43 -0.05
CA PHE A 48 -6.85 -0.93 1.01
C PHE A 48 -7.54 -0.90 2.38
N GLU A 49 -8.27 0.17 2.71
CA GLU A 49 -9.08 0.30 3.93
C GLU A 49 -10.20 -0.74 4.00
N GLU A 50 -10.87 -0.99 2.87
CA GLU A 50 -11.88 -2.04 2.77
C GLU A 50 -11.27 -3.41 3.04
N TRP A 51 -10.12 -3.71 2.43
CA TRP A 51 -9.39 -4.95 2.67
C TRP A 51 -8.99 -5.07 4.15
N PHE A 52 -8.42 -4.01 4.72
CA PHE A 52 -7.98 -3.94 6.11
C PHE A 52 -9.12 -4.23 7.09
N SER A 53 -10.28 -3.61 6.84
CA SER A 53 -11.49 -3.79 7.65
C SER A 53 -12.08 -5.19 7.52
N LYS A 54 -12.15 -5.73 6.29
CA LYS A 54 -12.81 -7.02 5.99
C LYS A 54 -11.99 -8.25 6.37
N THR A 55 -10.68 -8.12 6.54
CA THR A 55 -9.78 -9.26 6.86
C THR A 55 -9.56 -9.43 8.36
N GLY A 56 -9.89 -8.43 9.17
CA GLY A 56 -9.53 -8.41 10.59
C GLY A 56 -8.03 -8.14 10.78
N ALA A 57 -7.38 -7.46 9.83
CA ALA A 57 -5.99 -7.03 9.98
C ALA A 57 -5.82 -6.06 11.17
N ARG A 58 -6.85 -5.29 11.53
CA ARG A 58 -6.92 -4.49 12.78
C ARG A 58 -7.26 -5.32 14.03
N GLY A 59 -7.64 -6.59 13.87
CA GLY A 59 -8.01 -7.46 14.97
C GLY A 59 -6.82 -7.77 15.86
N THR A 60 -7.07 -7.95 17.15
CA THR A 60 -6.10 -8.41 18.14
C THR A 60 -6.42 -9.87 18.52
N GLY A 61 -5.41 -10.61 18.97
CA GLY A 61 -5.60 -12.01 19.39
C GLY A 61 -6.18 -12.90 18.28
N LYS A 62 -7.10 -13.81 18.64
CA LYS A 62 -7.61 -14.86 17.73
C LYS A 62 -8.40 -14.35 16.52
N SER A 63 -8.92 -13.11 16.56
CA SER A 63 -9.65 -12.50 15.45
C SER A 63 -8.73 -11.75 14.47
N SER A 64 -7.46 -11.57 14.83
CA SER A 64 -6.44 -10.95 13.97
C SER A 64 -6.21 -11.76 12.69
N LEU A 65 -5.86 -11.06 11.61
CA LEU A 65 -5.44 -11.71 10.37
C LEU A 65 -4.23 -12.63 10.59
N ASP A 66 -3.30 -12.25 11.46
CA ASP A 66 -2.14 -13.07 11.83
C ASP A 66 -2.58 -14.42 12.43
N SER A 67 -3.56 -14.40 13.35
CA SER A 67 -4.11 -15.62 13.95
C SER A 67 -4.93 -16.46 12.96
N LYS A 68 -5.70 -15.82 12.06
CA LYS A 68 -6.43 -16.53 11.00
C LYS A 68 -5.49 -17.24 10.03
N ILE A 69 -4.39 -16.58 9.65
CA ILE A 69 -3.34 -17.16 8.81
C ILE A 69 -2.71 -18.37 9.52
N ARG A 70 -2.33 -18.25 10.79
CA ARG A 70 -1.75 -19.36 11.56
C ARG A 70 -2.71 -20.52 11.80
N ALA A 71 -4.00 -20.25 11.92
CA ALA A 71 -5.03 -21.27 12.18
C ALA A 71 -5.44 -22.04 10.91
N HIS A 72 -5.12 -21.54 9.73
CA HIS A 72 -5.59 -22.11 8.47
C HIS A 72 -4.74 -23.34 8.06
N PRO A 73 -5.35 -24.52 7.80
CA PRO A 73 -4.63 -25.80 7.69
C PRO A 73 -3.54 -25.88 6.61
N THR A 74 -3.72 -25.12 5.52
CA THR A 74 -2.78 -25.07 4.38
C THR A 74 -1.88 -23.84 4.40
N CYS A 75 -1.97 -23.02 5.46
CA CYS A 75 -1.36 -21.72 5.50
C CYS A 75 -0.10 -21.74 6.37
N CYS A 76 1.06 -21.56 5.73
CA CYS A 76 2.36 -21.46 6.37
C CYS A 76 2.79 -19.99 6.60
N ASP A 77 3.85 -19.81 7.39
CA ASP A 77 4.51 -18.51 7.61
C ASP A 77 4.85 -17.78 6.29
N GLU A 78 4.97 -18.49 5.17
CA GLU A 78 5.13 -17.86 3.86
C GLU A 78 3.95 -16.97 3.46
N HIS A 79 2.71 -17.32 3.79
CA HIS A 79 1.54 -16.49 3.47
C HIS A 79 1.53 -15.22 4.32
N ARG A 80 1.88 -15.35 5.61
CA ARG A 80 2.09 -14.23 6.51
C ARG A 80 3.16 -13.28 5.97
N ASN A 81 4.30 -13.83 5.58
CA ASN A 81 5.40 -13.06 5.00
C ASN A 81 5.03 -12.42 3.66
N LYS A 82 4.20 -13.09 2.84
CA LYS A 82 3.67 -12.50 1.59
C LYS A 82 2.73 -11.32 1.88
N VAL A 83 1.86 -11.41 2.89
CA VAL A 83 1.01 -10.28 3.31
C VAL A 83 1.88 -9.10 3.75
N LEU A 84 2.83 -9.32 4.66
CA LEU A 84 3.74 -8.29 5.13
C LEU A 84 4.54 -7.66 3.99
N ARG A 85 5.05 -8.48 3.06
CA ARG A 85 5.79 -8.00 1.89
C ARG A 85 4.92 -7.13 0.98
N LEU A 86 3.68 -7.53 0.70
CA LEU A 86 2.78 -6.76 -0.15
C LEU A 86 2.43 -5.41 0.48
N VAL A 87 2.15 -5.38 1.80
CA VAL A 87 1.90 -4.14 2.54
C VAL A 87 3.16 -3.25 2.54
N GLY A 88 4.34 -3.84 2.73
CA GLY A 88 5.62 -3.13 2.64
C GLY A 88 5.85 -2.51 1.27
N LEU A 89 5.63 -3.25 0.18
CA LEU A 89 5.78 -2.75 -1.19
C LEU A 89 4.84 -1.57 -1.48
N ILE A 90 3.57 -1.64 -1.04
CA ILE A 90 2.63 -0.51 -1.17
C ILE A 90 3.18 0.72 -0.43
N THR A 91 3.67 0.52 0.80
CA THR A 91 4.25 1.60 1.62
C THR A 91 5.47 2.22 0.94
N GLU A 92 6.41 1.40 0.47
CA GLU A 92 7.60 1.86 -0.26
C GLU A 92 7.24 2.66 -1.52
N ASN A 93 6.24 2.19 -2.27
CA ASN A 93 5.73 2.87 -3.46
C ASN A 93 5.12 4.24 -3.10
N LEU A 94 4.33 4.31 -2.02
CA LEU A 94 3.76 5.58 -1.55
C LEU A 94 4.84 6.56 -1.06
N VAL A 95 5.84 6.08 -0.31
CA VAL A 95 6.98 6.91 0.11
C VAL A 95 7.79 7.41 -1.09
N ARG A 96 7.94 6.59 -2.13
CA ARG A 96 8.59 7.04 -3.37
C ARG A 96 7.74 8.10 -4.09
N TYR A 97 6.43 7.92 -4.11
CA TYR A 97 5.51 8.94 -4.64
C TYR A 97 5.67 10.27 -3.90
N THR A 98 5.65 10.27 -2.56
CA THR A 98 5.76 11.50 -1.75
C THR A 98 7.09 12.20 -2.01
N LYS A 99 8.20 11.47 -2.14
CA LYS A 99 9.51 12.04 -2.49
C LYS A 99 9.55 12.64 -3.89
N ILE A 100 8.94 11.99 -4.88
CA ILE A 100 8.90 12.52 -6.26
C ILE A 100 8.06 13.79 -6.33
N VAL A 101 6.85 13.76 -5.76
CA VAL A 101 5.94 14.91 -5.79
C VAL A 101 6.42 16.04 -4.89
N GLY A 102 7.05 15.72 -3.75
CA GLY A 102 7.68 16.70 -2.86
C GLY A 102 8.99 17.28 -3.39
N GLY A 103 9.52 16.76 -4.51
CA GLY A 103 10.76 17.24 -5.12
C GLY A 103 12.05 16.77 -4.42
N GLU A 104 11.96 15.81 -3.49
CA GLU A 104 13.11 15.22 -2.79
C GLU A 104 13.83 14.15 -3.63
N GLU A 105 13.11 13.43 -4.48
CA GLU A 105 13.65 12.51 -5.47
C GLU A 105 13.30 13.03 -6.85
N THR A 106 14.29 13.42 -7.64
CA THR A 106 14.03 13.72 -9.06
C THR A 106 14.25 12.47 -9.89
N PRO A 107 13.24 12.02 -10.66
CA PRO A 107 13.35 10.96 -11.68
C PRO A 107 14.58 11.11 -12.60
N ARG A 108 15.02 12.35 -12.78
CA ARG A 108 16.11 12.79 -13.65
C ARG A 108 17.48 12.22 -13.29
N ASP A 109 17.76 11.90 -12.03
CA ASP A 109 19.11 11.48 -11.59
C ASP A 109 19.50 10.06 -12.05
N LYS A 110 18.55 9.24 -12.52
CA LYS A 110 18.83 7.87 -13.01
C LYS A 110 19.06 7.78 -14.52
N TYR A 111 18.74 8.82 -15.29
CA TYR A 111 18.90 8.82 -16.75
C TYR A 111 20.17 9.57 -17.15
N LEU A 112 21.26 8.81 -17.36
CA LEU A 112 22.56 9.32 -17.85
C LEU A 112 22.57 9.68 -19.36
N GLY A 113 21.42 9.90 -20.00
CA GLY A 113 21.39 10.27 -21.42
C GLY A 113 19.98 10.55 -21.96
N GLU A 114 19.92 11.61 -22.80
CA GLU A 114 18.94 12.12 -23.80
C GLU A 114 17.46 11.67 -23.83
N PHE A 115 16.96 10.89 -22.88
CA PHE A 115 15.56 10.50 -22.79
C PHE A 115 14.93 11.20 -21.59
N GLU A 116 14.18 12.26 -21.85
CA GLU A 116 13.29 12.85 -20.84
C GLU A 116 12.02 12.00 -20.78
N PRO A 117 11.78 11.22 -19.70
CA PRO A 117 10.49 10.57 -19.53
C PRO A 117 9.39 11.64 -19.44
N PRO A 118 8.20 11.40 -20.00
CA PRO A 118 7.10 12.35 -19.91
C PRO A 118 6.79 12.66 -18.45
N GLU A 119 6.51 13.94 -18.19
CA GLU A 119 6.15 14.42 -16.86
C GLU A 119 4.98 13.61 -16.29
N GLY A 120 5.17 13.01 -15.11
CA GLY A 120 4.16 12.18 -14.45
C GLY A 120 4.21 10.67 -14.77
N ALA A 121 5.03 10.19 -15.71
CA ALA A 121 5.11 8.77 -16.06
C ALA A 121 5.53 7.86 -14.88
N GLU A 122 6.46 8.32 -14.04
CA GLU A 122 6.87 7.57 -12.86
C GLU A 122 5.77 7.52 -11.79
N VAL A 123 5.03 8.62 -11.63
CA VAL A 123 3.90 8.68 -10.71
C VAL A 123 2.81 7.70 -11.14
N GLU A 124 2.48 7.66 -12.43
CA GLU A 124 1.52 6.70 -12.99
C GLU A 124 2.01 5.26 -12.82
N GLN A 125 3.30 5.00 -13.01
CA GLN A 125 3.89 3.68 -12.77
C GLN A 125 3.75 3.26 -11.30
N ILE A 126 4.03 4.15 -10.35
CA ILE A 126 3.86 3.88 -8.92
C ILE A 126 2.38 3.57 -8.60
N MET A 127 1.44 4.30 -9.18
CA MET A 127 0.00 4.01 -8.98
C MET A 127 -0.40 2.63 -9.50
N ASN A 128 0.13 2.25 -10.66
CA ASN A 128 -0.09 0.92 -11.23
C ASN A 128 0.50 -0.20 -10.36
N LEU A 129 1.69 0.02 -9.78
CA LEU A 129 2.29 -0.90 -8.82
C LEU A 129 1.39 -1.07 -7.59
N CYS A 130 1.03 0.03 -6.92
CA CYS A 130 0.13 0.00 -5.75
C CYS A 130 -1.17 -0.78 -6.04
N ASN A 131 -1.77 -0.55 -7.21
CA ASN A 131 -2.97 -1.26 -7.64
C ASN A 131 -2.74 -2.79 -7.78
N ASN A 132 -1.61 -3.20 -8.36
CA ASN A 132 -1.25 -4.60 -8.52
C ASN A 132 -0.98 -5.28 -7.17
N GLU A 133 -0.28 -4.61 -6.25
CA GLU A 133 -0.01 -5.13 -4.91
C GLU A 133 -1.29 -5.26 -4.09
N ILE A 134 -2.17 -4.24 -4.08
CA ILE A 134 -3.47 -4.31 -3.40
C ILE A 134 -4.32 -5.45 -3.99
N THR A 135 -4.34 -5.60 -5.31
CA THR A 135 -5.09 -6.69 -5.95
C THR A 135 -4.53 -8.06 -5.57
N SER A 136 -3.21 -8.19 -5.48
CA SER A 136 -2.53 -9.41 -5.02
C SER A 136 -2.86 -9.72 -3.57
N LEU A 137 -2.92 -8.69 -2.72
CA LEU A 137 -3.25 -8.78 -1.31
C LEU A 137 -4.70 -9.25 -1.09
N VAL A 138 -5.65 -8.69 -1.84
CA VAL A 138 -7.06 -9.11 -1.82
C VAL A 138 -7.20 -10.57 -2.25
N LYS A 139 -6.52 -10.99 -3.32
CA LYS A 139 -6.54 -12.39 -3.78
C LYS A 139 -5.95 -13.35 -2.76
N LEU A 140 -4.80 -13.01 -2.20
CA LEU A 140 -4.11 -13.83 -1.20
C LEU A 140 -4.97 -14.07 0.03
N THR A 141 -5.63 -13.03 0.52
CA THR A 141 -6.42 -13.10 1.76
C THR A 141 -7.82 -13.66 1.58
N ALA A 142 -8.37 -13.68 0.35
CA ALA A 142 -9.60 -14.39 0.05
C ALA A 142 -9.49 -15.90 0.35
N LEU A 143 -8.31 -16.48 0.17
CA LEU A 143 -8.03 -17.89 0.47
C LEU A 143 -8.29 -18.25 1.95
N PHE A 144 -8.23 -17.28 2.86
CA PHE A 144 -8.39 -17.52 4.31
C PHE A 144 -9.82 -17.31 4.80
N LYS A 145 -10.76 -16.90 3.95
CA LYS A 145 -12.17 -16.65 4.33
C LYS A 145 -13.07 -17.87 4.22
N GLU A 146 -12.64 -18.94 3.55
CA GLU A 146 -13.45 -20.13 3.27
C GLU A 146 -13.17 -21.33 4.20
N SER A 147 -12.45 -21.14 5.31
CA SER A 147 -12.20 -22.19 6.33
C SER A 147 -13.00 -22.00 7.61
#